data_AF-A0A2A2GR14-F1
#
_entry.id   AF-A0A2A2GR14-F1
#
_cell.length_a   1.000
_cell.length_b   1.000
_cell.length_c   1.000
_cell.angle_alpha   90.00
_cell.angle_beta   90.00
_cell.angle_gamma   90.00
#
_symmetry.space_group_name_H-M   'P 1'
#
loop_
_entity.id
_entity.type
_entity.pdbx_description
1 polymer ?
#
loop_
_entity_poly.entity_id
_entity_poly.type
_entity_poly.pdbx_seq_one_letter_code
_entity_poly.pdbx_strand_id
1 'polypeptide(L)'
;MYTSFLETAKLVTAKDFLQKMASDINSTNLTSCQAAQGIIGGLFPKTQVSQQKVCQDIAGESNLFADWAASRQGCTVGGKMNEVQDKANERQKEQVLKNINIMWHALSKSRLFDDNQELKEFVMTLTGSLVFKANGEIQPLTPKTTDQDMIKTMMEGGTAKVYHCNDSDKCLNVVSDANVTISRNKALKAQITQLLSSIQHKADSDTPLTEKEKGFITSTTIPIFRYLVDPQMLGVSNSVLYQLADYIGYDILLQYMQELIQQARGMLSIGNYPQPVIDTLLENLNQATAMISQFQSRVQVQQDALLVVDRQMSYMRQQVSSKMLTRYQNNYHFHGGI
;
A
#
# COMPACT_ATOMS: atom_id res chain seq x y z
N MET A 1 8.77 -15.83 15.81
CA MET A 1 9.64 -14.72 16.27
C MET A 1 10.51 -14.15 15.16
N TYR A 2 11.07 -14.96 14.25
CA TYR A 2 11.82 -14.46 13.08
C TYR A 2 10.93 -13.84 11.98
N THR A 3 9.73 -14.38 11.75
CA THR A 3 8.75 -13.84 10.77
C THR A 3 8.20 -12.47 11.17
N SER A 4 7.91 -12.26 12.46
CA SER A 4 7.40 -10.98 12.98
C SER A 4 8.45 -9.86 12.93
N PHE A 5 9.74 -10.19 13.09
CA PHE A 5 10.83 -9.20 12.99
C PHE A 5 11.05 -8.73 11.55
N LEU A 6 10.95 -9.66 10.59
CA LEU A 6 11.01 -9.37 9.15
C LEU A 6 9.84 -8.51 8.68
N GLU A 7 8.62 -8.79 9.15
CA GLU A 7 7.44 -7.94 8.90
C GLU A 7 7.64 -6.52 9.46
N THR A 8 8.11 -6.39 10.70
CA THR A 8 8.34 -5.05 11.30
C THR A 8 9.44 -4.26 10.58
N ALA A 9 10.53 -4.89 10.14
CA ALA A 9 11.61 -4.20 9.43
C ALA A 9 11.20 -3.73 8.02
N LYS A 10 10.41 -4.54 7.30
CA LYS A 10 9.81 -4.15 6.01
C LYS A 10 8.86 -2.96 6.17
N LEU A 11 7.96 -3.04 7.15
CA LEU A 11 6.99 -1.99 7.45
C LEU A 11 7.66 -0.69 7.91
N VAL A 12 8.74 -0.75 8.71
CA VAL A 12 9.50 0.43 9.14
C VAL A 12 10.20 1.12 7.97
N THR A 13 10.82 0.37 7.07
CA THR A 13 11.52 0.95 5.91
C THR A 13 10.55 1.59 4.92
N ALA A 14 9.38 0.98 4.73
CA ALA A 14 8.31 1.52 3.89
C ALA A 14 7.56 2.68 4.55
N LYS A 15 7.39 2.67 5.88
CA LYS A 15 6.88 3.80 6.67
C LYS A 15 7.79 5.03 6.54
N ASP A 16 9.10 4.86 6.70
CA ASP A 16 10.08 5.95 6.54
C ASP A 16 10.08 6.52 5.12
N PHE A 17 9.78 5.67 4.13
CA PHE A 17 9.66 6.05 2.73
C PHE A 17 8.40 6.91 2.47
N LEU A 18 7.24 6.50 3.00
CA LEU A 18 6.00 7.27 2.90
C LEU A 18 6.06 8.59 3.68
N GLN A 19 6.64 8.58 4.88
CA GLN A 19 6.82 9.81 5.68
C GLN A 19 7.68 10.86 4.97
N LYS A 20 8.60 10.44 4.09
CA LYS A 20 9.46 11.35 3.30
C LYS A 20 8.84 11.82 1.99
N MET A 21 7.74 11.20 1.57
CA MET A 21 6.98 11.50 0.36
C MET A 21 5.92 12.58 0.61
N ALA A 22 5.46 12.71 1.85
CA ALA A 22 4.44 13.64 2.33
C ALA A 22 4.74 15.14 2.15
N SER A 23 5.98 15.56 1.89
CA SER A 23 6.39 16.94 2.18
C SER A 23 6.02 18.00 1.14
N ASP A 24 5.37 17.69 0.02
CA ASP A 24 5.02 18.69 -0.99
C ASP A 24 3.68 18.35 -1.67
N ILE A 25 2.59 18.96 -1.17
CA ILE A 25 1.23 18.83 -1.71
C ILE A 25 0.76 20.12 -2.38
N ASN A 26 0.30 20.04 -3.63
CA ASN A 26 -0.43 21.11 -4.32
C ASN A 26 -1.48 20.55 -5.30
N SER A 27 -2.69 21.10 -5.42
CA SER A 27 -3.87 20.37 -5.99
C SER A 27 -4.33 20.81 -7.39
N THR A 28 -4.64 19.89 -8.33
CA THR A 28 -5.51 20.09 -9.54
C THR A 28 -6.07 18.77 -10.16
N ASN A 29 -7.26 18.82 -10.80
CA ASN A 29 -8.37 17.83 -10.75
C ASN A 29 -8.70 17.01 -12.05
N LEU A 30 -9.54 15.95 -11.91
CA LEU A 30 -10.56 15.32 -12.81
C LEU A 30 -10.32 13.96 -13.51
N THR A 31 -11.11 12.91 -13.15
CA THR A 31 -11.61 11.79 -14.03
C THR A 31 -12.60 10.77 -13.38
N SER A 32 -12.91 10.83 -12.08
CA SER A 32 -13.56 9.72 -11.31
C SER A 32 -15.11 9.70 -11.20
N CYS A 33 -15.85 10.53 -11.94
CA CYS A 33 -17.26 10.83 -11.61
C CYS A 33 -18.29 9.72 -11.90
N GLN A 34 -18.11 8.88 -12.93
CA GLN A 34 -19.14 7.90 -13.33
C GLN A 34 -19.25 6.72 -12.37
N ALA A 35 -18.12 6.17 -11.92
CA ALA A 35 -18.09 5.10 -10.92
C ALA A 35 -18.68 5.58 -9.58
N ALA A 36 -18.38 6.82 -9.20
CA ALA A 36 -18.95 7.48 -8.02
C ALA A 36 -20.48 7.55 -8.08
N GLN A 37 -21.07 7.92 -9.22
CA GLN A 37 -22.53 7.98 -9.39
C GLN A 37 -23.21 6.61 -9.24
N GLY A 38 -22.60 5.55 -9.78
CA GLY A 38 -23.11 4.18 -9.62
C GLY A 38 -23.14 3.73 -8.16
N ILE A 39 -22.08 4.00 -7.41
CA ILE A 39 -21.99 3.72 -5.97
C ILE A 39 -23.08 4.48 -5.20
N ILE A 40 -23.24 5.77 -5.47
CA ILE A 40 -24.27 6.59 -4.81
C ILE A 40 -25.67 6.03 -5.08
N GLY A 41 -25.99 5.70 -6.34
CA GLY A 41 -27.29 5.16 -6.73
C GLY A 41 -27.64 3.84 -6.04
N GLY A 42 -26.65 2.96 -5.86
CA GLY A 42 -26.82 1.68 -5.15
C GLY A 42 -26.88 1.81 -3.62
N LEU A 43 -26.13 2.76 -3.04
CA LEU A 43 -26.05 2.95 -1.60
C LEU A 43 -27.23 3.74 -1.04
N PHE A 44 -27.60 4.85 -1.68
CA PHE A 44 -28.56 5.82 -1.15
C PHE A 44 -29.86 5.20 -0.60
N PRO A 45 -30.59 4.32 -1.32
CA PRO A 45 -31.81 3.71 -0.78
C PRO A 45 -31.52 2.75 0.38
N LYS A 46 -30.43 1.96 0.31
CA LYS A 46 -30.08 0.98 1.35
C LYS A 46 -29.59 1.65 2.63
N THR A 47 -28.79 2.71 2.51
CA THR A 47 -28.32 3.48 3.65
C THR A 47 -29.47 4.23 4.31
N GLN A 48 -30.42 4.78 3.54
CA GLN A 48 -31.61 5.42 4.10
C GLN A 48 -32.41 4.45 5.00
N VAL A 49 -32.70 3.24 4.52
CA VAL A 49 -33.41 2.21 5.31
C VAL A 49 -32.61 1.82 6.55
N SER A 50 -31.29 1.63 6.39
CA SER A 50 -30.41 1.31 7.52
C SER A 50 -30.40 2.43 8.57
N GLN A 51 -30.35 3.70 8.16
CA GLN A 51 -30.32 4.84 9.09
C GLN A 51 -31.65 5.03 9.82
N GLN A 52 -32.79 4.74 9.16
CA GLN A 52 -34.09 4.70 9.83
C GLN A 52 -34.13 3.66 10.94
N LYS A 53 -33.56 2.47 10.70
CA LYS A 53 -33.47 1.42 11.71
C LYS A 53 -32.57 1.83 12.88
N VAL A 54 -31.37 2.33 12.59
CA VAL A 54 -30.43 2.84 13.61
C VAL A 54 -31.06 3.93 14.47
N CYS A 55 -31.79 4.86 13.86
CA CYS A 55 -32.52 5.88 14.60
C CYS A 55 -33.58 5.31 15.54
N GLN A 56 -34.39 4.36 15.08
CA GLN A 56 -35.40 3.72 15.94
C GLN A 56 -34.77 2.97 17.11
N ASP A 57 -33.62 2.33 16.88
CA ASP A 57 -32.89 1.61 17.92
C ASP A 57 -32.33 2.57 18.98
N ILE A 58 -31.68 3.67 18.57
CA ILE A 58 -31.21 4.72 19.49
C ILE A 58 -32.39 5.36 20.24
N ALA A 59 -33.48 5.66 19.53
CA ALA A 59 -34.69 6.26 20.08
C ALA A 59 -35.33 5.39 21.18
N GLY A 60 -35.34 4.07 20.98
CA GLY A 60 -35.86 3.11 21.95
C GLY A 60 -35.04 3.06 23.24
N GLU A 61 -33.72 3.22 23.15
CA GLU A 61 -32.83 3.25 24.33
C GLU A 61 -32.85 4.61 25.06
N SER A 62 -33.18 5.70 24.35
CA SER A 62 -33.08 7.07 24.85
C SER A 62 -34.40 7.68 25.35
N ASN A 63 -35.50 6.91 25.37
CA ASN A 63 -36.85 7.33 25.78
C ASN A 63 -37.29 8.66 25.12
N LEU A 64 -36.88 8.87 23.87
CA LEU A 64 -37.03 10.14 23.15
C LEU A 64 -38.44 10.37 22.59
N PHE A 65 -39.24 9.32 22.47
CA PHE A 65 -40.59 9.35 21.92
C PHE A 65 -41.58 8.68 22.86
N ALA A 66 -42.84 9.10 22.78
CA ALA A 66 -43.92 8.59 23.62
C ALA A 66 -44.26 7.12 23.35
N ASP A 67 -44.10 6.68 22.09
CA ASP A 67 -44.36 5.31 21.66
C ASP A 67 -43.56 4.95 20.39
N TRP A 68 -43.67 3.69 19.96
CA TRP A 68 -43.02 3.18 18.75
C TRP A 68 -43.47 3.88 17.47
N ALA A 69 -44.75 4.26 17.36
CA ALA A 69 -45.27 4.93 16.16
C ALA A 69 -44.70 6.35 16.04
N ALA A 70 -44.61 7.08 17.16
CA ALA A 70 -43.98 8.39 17.26
C ALA A 70 -42.47 8.30 16.95
N SER A 71 -41.78 7.25 17.42
CA SER A 71 -40.38 6.99 17.05
C SER A 71 -40.22 6.74 15.55
N ARG A 72 -41.07 5.89 14.96
CA ARG A 72 -41.06 5.62 13.52
C ARG A 72 -41.31 6.88 12.71
N GLN A 73 -42.29 7.69 13.09
CA GLN A 73 -42.58 8.96 12.43
C GLN A 73 -41.41 9.94 12.57
N GLY A 74 -40.86 10.10 13.78
CA GLY A 74 -39.73 10.99 14.05
C GLY A 74 -38.47 10.62 13.27
N CYS A 75 -38.15 9.33 13.18
CA CYS A 75 -37.01 8.79 12.45
C CYS A 75 -37.21 8.71 10.93
N THR A 76 -38.39 9.06 10.40
CA THR A 76 -38.66 9.04 8.96
C THR A 76 -38.98 10.43 8.44
N VAL A 77 -40.25 10.82 8.50
CA VAL A 77 -40.78 12.07 7.93
C VAL A 77 -40.82 13.21 8.95
N GLY A 78 -40.64 12.92 10.24
CA GLY A 78 -40.76 13.87 11.34
C GLY A 78 -39.50 14.71 11.62
N GLY A 79 -38.43 14.53 10.83
CA GLY A 79 -37.23 15.39 10.92
C GLY A 79 -36.39 15.23 12.20
N LYS A 80 -36.67 14.22 13.04
CA LYS A 80 -35.96 13.99 14.32
C LYS A 80 -34.72 13.10 14.20
N MET A 81 -34.44 12.59 13.01
CA MET A 81 -33.28 11.71 12.72
C MET A 81 -31.97 12.25 13.33
N ASN A 82 -31.62 13.49 13.01
CA ASN A 82 -30.34 14.09 13.46
C ASN A 82 -30.27 14.19 14.98
N GLU A 83 -31.36 14.65 15.63
CA GLU A 83 -31.44 14.80 17.09
C GLU A 83 -31.27 13.45 17.80
N VAL A 84 -31.88 12.41 17.26
CA VAL A 84 -31.78 11.04 17.80
C VAL A 84 -30.36 10.51 17.61
N GLN A 85 -29.79 10.64 16.41
CA GLN A 85 -28.43 10.16 16.10
C GLN A 85 -27.35 10.84 16.95
N ASP A 86 -27.54 12.10 17.35
CA ASP A 86 -26.60 12.81 18.22
C ASP A 86 -26.57 12.23 19.66
N LYS A 87 -27.54 11.37 20.03
CA LYS A 87 -27.55 10.62 21.30
C LYS A 87 -26.97 9.20 21.19
N ALA A 88 -26.39 8.84 20.04
CA ALA A 88 -25.78 7.53 19.85
C ALA A 88 -24.65 7.27 20.88
N ASN A 89 -24.69 6.09 21.50
CA ASN A 89 -23.60 5.62 22.35
C ASN A 89 -22.39 5.18 21.49
N GLU A 90 -21.24 4.90 22.13
CA GLU A 90 -20.00 4.53 21.40
C GLU A 90 -20.16 3.34 20.44
N ARG A 91 -21.03 2.37 20.77
CA ARG A 91 -21.27 1.20 19.90
C ARG A 91 -22.13 1.55 18.67
N GLN A 92 -22.99 2.55 18.80
CA GLN A 92 -23.92 3.01 17.76
C GLN A 92 -23.28 4.04 16.83
N LYS A 93 -22.25 4.78 17.26
CA LYS A 93 -21.58 5.80 16.44
C LYS A 93 -21.09 5.29 15.09
N GLU A 94 -20.66 4.03 15.03
CA GLU A 94 -20.20 3.39 13.79
C GLU A 94 -21.35 3.04 12.83
N GLN A 95 -22.55 2.87 13.37
CA GLN A 95 -23.76 2.62 12.60
C GLN A 95 -24.40 3.92 12.10
N VAL A 96 -24.09 5.05 12.73
CA VAL A 96 -24.56 6.39 12.35
C VAL A 96 -23.72 6.92 11.20
N LEU A 97 -24.31 7.01 10.01
CA LEU A 97 -23.67 7.50 8.79
C LEU A 97 -23.80 9.02 8.66
N LYS A 98 -23.24 9.74 9.63
CA LYS A 98 -23.27 11.22 9.69
C LYS A 98 -21.91 11.73 10.12
N ASN A 99 -21.33 12.65 9.34
CA ASN A 99 -20.01 13.23 9.60
C ASN A 99 -18.92 12.18 9.83
N ILE A 100 -18.88 11.20 8.93
CA ILE A 100 -17.94 10.08 9.03
C ILE A 100 -17.33 9.75 7.67
N ASN A 101 -16.02 9.63 7.65
CA ASN A 101 -15.27 8.99 6.58
C ASN A 101 -14.92 7.57 7.04
N ILE A 102 -15.52 6.57 6.40
CA ILE A 102 -15.54 5.20 6.94
C ILE A 102 -14.15 4.59 7.01
N MET A 103 -13.36 4.69 5.93
CA MET A 103 -12.00 4.16 5.92
C MET A 103 -11.10 4.93 6.91
N TRP A 104 -11.18 6.27 6.93
CA TRP A 104 -10.42 7.08 7.87
C TRP A 104 -10.71 6.72 9.32
N HIS A 105 -12.00 6.58 9.66
CA HIS A 105 -12.45 6.19 10.99
C HIS A 105 -11.98 4.78 11.35
N ALA A 106 -12.04 3.82 10.42
CA ALA A 106 -11.55 2.46 10.65
C ALA A 106 -10.04 2.44 10.91
N LEU A 107 -9.24 3.12 10.07
CA LEU A 107 -7.78 3.19 10.22
C LEU A 107 -7.37 3.87 11.51
N SER A 108 -8.12 4.87 11.96
CA SER A 108 -7.85 5.62 13.20
C SER A 108 -7.97 4.79 14.48
N LYS A 109 -8.45 3.54 14.40
CA LYS A 109 -8.49 2.62 15.54
C LYS A 109 -7.22 1.79 15.71
N SER A 110 -6.27 1.85 14.76
CA SER A 110 -5.02 1.08 14.83
C SER A 110 -3.84 1.97 15.12
N ARG A 111 -3.04 1.52 16.09
CA ARG A 111 -1.78 2.16 16.50
C ARG A 111 -0.76 2.32 15.37
N LEU A 112 -0.89 1.54 14.29
CA LEU A 112 -0.01 1.71 13.13
C LEU A 112 -0.22 3.07 12.46
N PHE A 113 -1.45 3.57 12.46
CA PHE A 113 -1.86 4.79 11.77
C PHE A 113 -1.95 6.01 12.69
N ASP A 114 -1.68 5.85 13.99
CA ASP A 114 -1.64 6.96 14.95
C ASP A 114 -0.65 8.04 14.48
N ASP A 115 -1.08 9.29 14.54
CA ASP A 115 -0.30 10.48 14.18
C ASP A 115 0.35 10.43 12.78
N ASN A 116 -0.22 9.65 11.85
CA ASN A 116 0.29 9.51 10.49
C ASN A 116 -0.82 9.71 9.46
N GLN A 117 -1.17 10.98 9.24
CA GLN A 117 -2.20 11.40 8.29
C GLN A 117 -1.87 10.92 6.88
N GLU A 118 -0.63 11.00 6.46
CA GLU A 118 -0.21 10.72 5.09
C GLU A 118 -0.26 9.22 4.80
N LEU A 119 0.01 8.37 5.80
CA LEU A 119 -0.21 6.94 5.68
C LEU A 119 -1.71 6.62 5.56
N LYS A 120 -2.59 7.27 6.34
CA LYS A 120 -4.04 7.07 6.22
C LYS A 120 -4.56 7.53 4.86
N GLU A 121 -4.12 8.69 4.39
CA GLU A 121 -4.40 9.24 3.05
C GLU A 121 -3.92 8.31 1.95
N PHE A 122 -2.73 7.73 2.09
CA PHE A 122 -2.21 6.74 1.16
C PHE A 122 -3.06 5.47 1.15
N VAL A 123 -3.38 4.90 2.32
CA VAL A 123 -4.25 3.72 2.39
C VAL A 123 -5.63 4.01 1.78
N MET A 124 -6.22 5.18 2.05
CA MET A 124 -7.45 5.62 1.39
C MET A 124 -7.30 5.78 -0.12
N THR A 125 -6.16 6.25 -0.60
CA THR A 125 -5.83 6.33 -2.03
C THR A 125 -5.82 4.94 -2.65
N LEU A 126 -5.24 3.95 -1.96
CA LEU A 126 -5.22 2.57 -2.42
C LEU A 126 -6.59 1.90 -2.40
N THR A 127 -7.39 2.17 -1.36
CA THR A 127 -8.57 1.36 -1.03
C THR A 127 -9.90 2.04 -1.27
N GLY A 128 -9.88 3.35 -1.53
CA GLY A 128 -11.09 4.18 -1.53
C GLY A 128 -11.68 4.38 -0.13
N SER A 129 -12.81 5.05 -0.08
CA SER A 129 -13.61 5.28 1.13
C SER A 129 -15.03 5.72 0.77
N LEU A 130 -15.87 5.87 1.79
CA LEU A 130 -17.18 6.52 1.72
C LEU A 130 -17.20 7.64 2.76
N VAL A 131 -17.44 8.87 2.30
CA VAL A 131 -17.55 10.05 3.17
C VAL A 131 -19.02 10.45 3.25
N PHE A 132 -19.57 10.42 4.46
CA PHE A 132 -20.93 10.85 4.77
C PHE A 132 -20.89 12.21 5.46
N LYS A 133 -21.38 13.24 4.78
CA LYS A 133 -21.40 14.62 5.29
C LYS A 133 -22.64 14.89 6.15
N ALA A 134 -22.62 15.97 6.93
CA ALA A 134 -23.74 16.39 7.78
C ALA A 134 -25.06 16.61 7.02
N ASN A 135 -24.97 17.04 5.76
CA ASN A 135 -26.11 17.33 4.88
C ASN A 135 -26.72 16.07 4.23
N GLY A 136 -26.20 14.87 4.54
CA GLY A 136 -26.64 13.61 3.95
C GLY A 136 -26.02 13.30 2.57
N GLU A 137 -25.12 14.16 2.08
CA GLU A 137 -24.34 13.89 0.88
C GLU A 137 -23.37 12.72 1.11
N ILE A 138 -23.35 11.80 0.15
CA ILE A 138 -22.43 10.67 0.12
C ILE A 138 -21.38 10.98 -0.95
N GLN A 139 -20.13 11.13 -0.53
CA GLN A 139 -18.98 11.29 -1.41
C GLN A 139 -18.18 9.97 -1.43
N PRO A 140 -18.37 9.11 -2.44
CA PRO A 140 -17.54 7.93 -2.62
C PRO A 140 -16.17 8.32 -3.17
N LEU A 141 -15.14 7.70 -2.59
CA LEU A 141 -13.76 7.77 -3.06
C LEU A 141 -13.42 6.41 -3.66
N THR A 142 -13.11 6.38 -4.94
CA THR A 142 -12.78 5.16 -5.67
C THR A 142 -11.30 4.81 -5.47
N PRO A 143 -10.93 3.51 -5.39
CA PRO A 143 -9.54 3.10 -5.40
C PRO A 143 -8.76 3.71 -6.57
N LYS A 144 -7.58 4.25 -6.29
CA LYS A 144 -6.63 4.77 -7.29
C LYS A 144 -5.49 3.79 -7.57
N THR A 145 -5.61 2.52 -7.18
CA THR A 145 -4.62 1.46 -7.44
C THR A 145 -4.33 1.19 -8.91
N THR A 146 -5.21 1.61 -9.82
CA THR A 146 -4.97 1.53 -11.27
C THR A 146 -4.04 2.59 -11.81
N ASP A 147 -3.81 3.67 -11.05
CA ASP A 147 -3.07 4.80 -11.55
C ASP A 147 -1.60 4.39 -11.69
N GLN A 148 -1.20 4.06 -12.93
CA GLN A 148 0.16 3.68 -13.24
C GLN A 148 1.14 4.78 -12.82
N ASP A 149 0.69 6.03 -12.79
CA ASP A 149 1.49 7.17 -12.37
C ASP A 149 1.83 7.11 -10.88
N MET A 150 0.99 6.51 -10.02
CA MET A 150 1.29 6.36 -8.60
C MET A 150 2.44 5.37 -8.38
N ILE A 151 2.32 4.14 -8.90
CA ILE A 151 3.37 3.12 -8.77
C ILE A 151 4.67 3.61 -9.41
N LYS A 152 4.58 4.20 -10.61
CA LYS A 152 5.73 4.77 -11.32
C LYS A 152 6.38 5.91 -10.53
N THR A 153 5.59 6.83 -9.98
CA THR A 153 6.13 7.95 -9.19
C THR A 153 6.84 7.45 -7.94
N MET A 154 6.29 6.45 -7.24
CA MET A 154 6.97 5.82 -6.10
C MET A 154 8.29 5.15 -6.51
N MET A 155 8.34 4.53 -7.69
CA MET A 155 9.53 3.85 -8.20
C MET A 155 10.60 4.81 -8.72
N GLU A 156 10.24 5.75 -9.58
CA GLU A 156 11.17 6.57 -10.38
C GLU A 156 11.25 8.05 -9.96
N GLY A 157 10.29 8.49 -9.13
CA GLY A 157 10.05 9.89 -8.82
C GLY A 157 9.13 10.54 -9.85
N GLY A 158 8.72 11.77 -9.57
CA GLY A 158 7.71 12.49 -10.34
C GLY A 158 6.58 12.94 -9.45
N THR A 159 5.41 13.10 -10.05
CA THR A 159 4.21 13.63 -9.38
C THR A 159 3.07 12.66 -9.57
N ALA A 160 2.43 12.28 -8.46
CA ALA A 160 1.24 11.41 -8.45
C ALA A 160 0.09 12.11 -7.73
N LYS A 161 -1.14 11.68 -8.05
CA LYS A 161 -2.35 12.20 -7.43
C LYS A 161 -2.82 11.28 -6.31
N VAL A 162 -2.97 11.83 -5.11
CA VAL A 162 -3.47 11.13 -3.93
C VAL A 162 -4.70 11.82 -3.37
N TYR A 163 -5.43 11.12 -2.51
CA TYR A 163 -6.40 11.76 -1.63
C TYR A 163 -5.67 12.54 -0.55
N HIS A 164 -6.10 13.78 -0.30
CA HIS A 164 -5.61 14.58 0.82
C HIS A 164 -6.77 15.12 1.64
N CYS A 165 -6.63 15.05 2.95
CA CYS A 165 -7.59 15.50 3.93
C CYS A 165 -7.21 16.91 4.38
N ASN A 166 -8.09 17.90 4.16
CA ASN A 166 -7.85 19.25 4.68
C ASN A 166 -7.99 19.32 6.21
N ASP A 167 -8.64 18.32 6.82
CA ASP A 167 -8.80 18.15 8.26
C ASP A 167 -8.24 16.79 8.71
N SER A 168 -7.45 16.79 9.78
CA SER A 168 -6.75 15.60 10.29
C SER A 168 -7.56 14.78 11.30
N ASP A 169 -8.72 15.27 11.75
CA ASP A 169 -9.56 14.56 12.73
C ASP A 169 -10.44 13.51 12.04
N LYS A 170 -11.32 13.95 11.13
CA LYS A 170 -12.34 13.08 10.51
C LYS A 170 -12.17 12.89 9.02
N CYS A 171 -11.33 13.69 8.37
CA CYS A 171 -11.12 13.71 6.93
C CYS A 171 -12.45 13.79 6.16
N LEU A 172 -13.28 14.78 6.49
CA LEU A 172 -14.58 14.98 5.83
C LEU A 172 -14.46 15.79 4.54
N ASN A 173 -13.41 16.62 4.43
CA ASN A 173 -13.14 17.43 3.24
C ASN A 173 -11.93 16.87 2.51
N VAL A 174 -12.20 15.99 1.54
CA VAL A 174 -11.16 15.28 0.79
C VAL A 174 -10.91 15.95 -0.56
N VAL A 175 -9.66 16.36 -0.79
CA VAL A 175 -9.15 16.76 -2.09
C VAL A 175 -8.81 15.48 -2.87
N SER A 176 -9.47 15.29 -4.02
CA SER A 176 -9.40 14.04 -4.79
C SER A 176 -8.10 13.82 -5.55
N ASP A 177 -7.39 14.90 -5.88
CA ASP A 177 -6.24 14.91 -6.78
C ASP A 177 -5.16 15.86 -6.23
N ALA A 178 -4.80 15.67 -4.97
CA ALA A 178 -3.67 16.34 -4.38
C ALA A 178 -2.38 15.79 -5.02
N ASN A 179 -1.55 16.67 -5.59
CA ASN A 179 -0.29 16.21 -6.16
C ASN A 179 0.71 15.98 -5.06
N VAL A 180 1.31 14.81 -5.02
CA VAL A 180 2.48 14.47 -4.20
C VAL A 180 3.67 14.33 -5.12
N THR A 181 4.76 15.04 -4.81
CA THR A 181 5.98 15.02 -5.61
C THR A 181 7.11 14.29 -4.89
N ILE A 182 7.69 13.30 -5.57
CA ILE A 182 8.87 12.57 -5.11
C ILE A 182 10.04 12.95 -6.00
N SER A 183 11.07 13.51 -5.41
CA SER A 183 12.31 13.75 -6.15
C SER A 183 12.95 12.42 -6.56
N ARG A 184 13.54 12.34 -7.76
CA ARG A 184 14.13 11.10 -8.30
C ARG A 184 15.11 10.41 -7.34
N ASN A 185 15.91 11.17 -6.59
CA ASN A 185 16.85 10.64 -5.60
C ASN A 185 16.16 10.04 -4.36
N LYS A 186 14.93 10.46 -4.05
CA LYS A 186 14.12 9.91 -2.97
C LYS A 186 13.24 8.75 -3.43
N ALA A 187 13.13 8.49 -4.74
CA ALA A 187 12.34 7.40 -5.28
C ALA A 187 12.95 6.02 -4.97
N LEU A 188 12.12 4.99 -4.93
CA LEU A 188 12.51 3.67 -4.45
C LEU A 188 13.65 3.06 -5.27
N LYS A 189 13.60 3.19 -6.61
CA LYS A 189 14.66 2.73 -7.52
C LYS A 189 16.01 3.36 -7.20
N ALA A 190 16.04 4.67 -6.97
CA ALA A 190 17.29 5.38 -6.69
C ALA A 190 17.87 4.95 -5.34
N GLN A 191 17.03 4.82 -4.31
CA GLN A 191 17.46 4.36 -2.99
C GLN A 191 17.99 2.92 -3.03
N ILE A 192 17.31 2.01 -3.74
CA ILE A 192 17.75 0.62 -3.91
C ILE A 192 19.05 0.57 -4.71
N THR A 193 19.16 1.34 -5.79
CA THR A 193 20.39 1.38 -6.60
C THR A 193 21.59 1.86 -5.77
N GLN A 194 21.42 2.89 -4.95
CA GLN A 194 22.46 3.37 -4.04
C GLN A 194 22.85 2.31 -3.01
N LEU A 195 21.87 1.60 -2.46
CA LEU A 195 22.12 0.56 -1.47
C LEU A 195 22.84 -0.66 -2.10
N LEU A 196 22.40 -1.11 -3.26
CA LEU A 196 23.05 -2.19 -4.02
C LEU A 196 24.48 -1.81 -4.42
N SER A 197 24.70 -0.57 -4.89
CA SER A 197 26.04 -0.07 -5.22
C SER A 197 26.95 0.02 -4.00
N SER A 198 26.41 0.44 -2.84
CA SER A 198 27.16 0.46 -1.58
C SER A 198 27.54 -0.96 -1.13
N ILE A 199 26.59 -1.91 -1.18
CA ILE A 199 26.85 -3.33 -0.87
C ILE A 199 27.92 -3.90 -1.81
N GLN A 200 27.82 -3.59 -3.11
CA GLN A 200 28.78 -4.03 -4.12
C GLN A 200 30.19 -3.51 -3.81
N HIS A 201 30.34 -2.20 -3.62
CA HIS A 201 31.65 -1.60 -3.31
C HIS A 201 32.23 -2.21 -2.04
N LYS A 202 31.41 -2.44 -1.01
CA LYS A 202 31.88 -3.02 0.25
C LYS A 202 32.30 -4.48 0.12
N ALA A 203 31.61 -5.24 -0.73
CA ALA A 203 32.03 -6.60 -1.08
C ALA A 203 33.38 -6.59 -1.80
N ASP A 204 33.63 -5.61 -2.68
CA ASP A 204 34.88 -5.49 -3.44
C ASP A 204 36.06 -5.02 -2.55
N SER A 205 35.80 -4.09 -1.63
CA SER A 205 36.82 -3.52 -0.75
C SER A 205 36.99 -4.26 0.59
N ASP A 206 36.28 -5.38 0.77
CA ASP A 206 36.24 -6.16 2.02
C ASP A 206 35.92 -5.30 3.25
N THR A 207 34.92 -4.42 3.13
CA THR A 207 34.47 -3.54 4.20
C THR A 207 33.14 -3.99 4.81
N PRO A 208 32.91 -3.83 6.13
CA PRO A 208 31.67 -4.29 6.75
C PRO A 208 30.40 -3.58 6.25
N LEU A 209 29.32 -4.38 6.09
CA LEU A 209 27.99 -3.86 5.84
C LEU A 209 27.41 -3.14 7.06
N THR A 210 26.65 -2.08 6.80
CA THR A 210 25.83 -1.38 7.79
C THR A 210 24.59 -2.19 8.15
N GLU A 211 23.97 -1.89 9.30
CA GLU A 211 22.73 -2.54 9.72
C GLU A 211 21.58 -2.33 8.72
N LYS A 212 21.52 -1.17 8.05
CA LYS A 212 20.54 -0.90 6.99
C LYS A 212 20.73 -1.83 5.79
N GLU A 213 21.96 -2.05 5.36
CA GLU A 213 22.29 -2.95 4.24
C GLU A 213 22.01 -4.41 4.60
N LYS A 214 22.39 -4.84 5.82
CA LYS A 214 22.05 -6.19 6.33
C LYS A 214 20.53 -6.39 6.39
N GLY A 215 19.81 -5.42 6.94
CA GLY A 215 18.35 -5.44 7.03
C GLY A 215 17.68 -5.57 5.67
N PHE A 216 18.14 -4.81 4.68
CA PHE A 216 17.67 -4.92 3.29
C PHE A 216 17.92 -6.28 2.67
N ILE A 217 19.11 -6.86 2.87
CA ILE A 217 19.42 -8.20 2.34
C ILE A 217 18.51 -9.26 2.97
N THR A 218 18.26 -9.15 4.27
CA THR A 218 17.37 -10.09 4.98
C THR A 218 15.89 -9.89 4.66
N SER A 219 15.50 -8.70 4.20
CA SER A 219 14.09 -8.40 3.90
C SER A 219 13.66 -8.85 2.51
N THR A 220 14.57 -9.10 1.59
CA THR A 220 14.22 -9.64 0.26
C THR A 220 14.41 -11.15 0.17
N THR A 221 13.58 -11.82 -0.62
CA THR A 221 13.80 -13.23 -1.02
C THR A 221 14.85 -13.36 -2.11
N ILE A 222 15.31 -12.24 -2.67
CA ILE A 222 16.24 -12.18 -3.79
C ILE A 222 17.66 -12.34 -3.25
N PRO A 223 18.45 -13.32 -3.73
CA PRO A 223 19.82 -13.53 -3.28
C PRO A 223 20.76 -12.43 -3.81
N ILE A 224 20.67 -11.22 -3.24
CA ILE A 224 21.39 -10.02 -3.68
C ILE A 224 22.88 -10.27 -3.89
N PHE A 225 23.54 -10.93 -2.93
CA PHE A 225 24.98 -11.22 -3.03
C PHE A 225 25.36 -12.04 -4.27
N ARG A 226 24.52 -13.01 -4.65
CA ARG A 226 24.73 -13.79 -5.87
C ARG A 226 24.73 -12.86 -7.08
N TYR A 227 23.75 -11.97 -7.18
CA TYR A 227 23.66 -11.07 -8.33
C TYR A 227 24.70 -9.95 -8.36
N LEU A 228 25.28 -9.55 -7.22
CA LEU A 228 26.27 -8.47 -7.15
C LEU A 228 27.71 -8.95 -7.36
N VAL A 229 28.06 -10.13 -6.83
CA VAL A 229 29.43 -10.66 -6.89
C VAL A 229 29.66 -11.46 -8.18
N ASP A 230 28.60 -12.08 -8.71
CA ASP A 230 28.74 -13.03 -9.80
C ASP A 230 29.13 -12.45 -11.16
N PRO A 231 28.53 -11.33 -11.62
CA PRO A 231 28.88 -10.70 -12.88
C PRO A 231 30.32 -10.17 -12.90
N GLN A 232 30.84 -9.73 -11.75
CA GLN A 232 32.20 -9.19 -11.64
C GLN A 232 33.26 -10.25 -11.90
N MET A 233 33.07 -11.45 -11.34
CA MET A 233 33.95 -12.61 -11.58
C MET A 233 33.97 -13.05 -13.05
N LEU A 234 32.95 -12.63 -13.83
CA LEU A 234 32.79 -12.96 -15.24
C LEU A 234 33.08 -11.77 -16.19
N GLY A 235 33.44 -10.59 -15.66
CA GLY A 235 33.69 -9.39 -16.47
C GLY A 235 32.45 -8.82 -17.18
N VAL A 236 31.25 -9.10 -16.67
CA VAL A 236 29.97 -8.62 -17.25
C VAL A 236 29.63 -7.24 -16.67
N SER A 237 29.10 -6.33 -17.50
CA SER A 237 28.81 -4.95 -17.11
C SER A 237 27.73 -4.82 -16.03
N ASN A 238 27.77 -3.73 -15.25
CA ASN A 238 26.81 -3.36 -14.19
C ASN A 238 25.34 -3.16 -14.67
N SER A 239 25.00 -3.48 -15.92
CA SER A 239 23.64 -3.41 -16.46
C SER A 239 22.64 -4.31 -15.72
N VAL A 240 23.12 -5.44 -15.15
CA VAL A 240 22.33 -6.36 -14.31
C VAL A 240 21.87 -5.70 -13.01
N LEU A 241 22.66 -4.80 -12.44
CA LEU A 241 22.36 -4.14 -11.16
C LEU A 241 21.11 -3.25 -11.26
N TYR A 242 20.95 -2.51 -12.36
CA TYR A 242 19.79 -1.64 -12.57
C TYR A 242 18.50 -2.41 -12.79
N GLN A 243 18.55 -3.52 -13.54
CA GLN A 243 17.40 -4.40 -13.74
C GLN A 243 16.99 -5.08 -12.43
N LEU A 244 17.99 -5.48 -11.62
CA LEU A 244 17.75 -6.03 -10.29
C LEU A 244 17.14 -4.99 -9.35
N ALA A 245 17.61 -3.74 -9.38
CA ALA A 245 17.08 -2.65 -8.57
C ALA A 245 15.59 -2.37 -8.88
N ASP A 246 15.23 -2.38 -10.17
CA ASP A 246 13.84 -2.23 -10.61
C ASP A 246 12.96 -3.35 -10.06
N TYR A 247 13.41 -4.58 -10.22
CA TYR A 247 12.67 -5.75 -9.76
C TYR A 247 12.50 -5.78 -8.24
N ILE A 248 13.58 -5.60 -7.47
CA ILE A 248 13.51 -5.54 -6.00
C ILE A 248 12.58 -4.41 -5.56
N GLY A 249 12.63 -3.25 -6.22
CA GLY A 249 11.76 -2.12 -5.88
C GLY A 249 10.29 -2.41 -6.11
N TYR A 250 9.92 -2.99 -7.25
CA TYR A 250 8.53 -3.37 -7.50
C TYR A 250 8.05 -4.45 -6.53
N ASP A 251 8.86 -5.46 -6.23
CA ASP A 251 8.49 -6.51 -5.27
C ASP A 251 8.19 -5.93 -3.88
N ILE A 252 9.10 -5.10 -3.35
CA ILE A 252 8.94 -4.44 -2.05
C ILE A 252 7.69 -3.54 -2.05
N LEU A 253 7.52 -2.72 -3.10
CA LEU A 253 6.41 -1.78 -3.19
C LEU A 253 5.06 -2.50 -3.23
N LEU A 254 4.92 -3.51 -4.09
CA LEU A 254 3.67 -4.24 -4.26
C LEU A 254 3.33 -5.06 -3.02
N GLN A 255 4.32 -5.72 -2.41
CA GLN A 255 4.13 -6.40 -1.13
C GLN A 255 3.61 -5.42 -0.07
N TYR A 256 4.23 -4.25 0.04
CA TYR A 256 3.81 -3.26 1.02
C TYR A 256 2.40 -2.73 0.78
N MET A 257 2.03 -2.46 -0.48
CA MET A 257 0.65 -2.06 -0.83
C MET A 257 -0.36 -3.16 -0.47
N GLN A 258 -0.04 -4.44 -0.72
CA GLN A 258 -0.87 -5.57 -0.32
C GLN A 258 -1.06 -5.64 1.20
N GLU A 259 0.02 -5.46 1.97
CA GLU A 259 -0.03 -5.43 3.43
C GLU A 259 -0.93 -4.30 3.94
N LEU A 260 -0.81 -3.09 3.38
CA LEU A 260 -1.67 -1.96 3.75
C LEU A 260 -3.15 -2.22 3.44
N ILE A 261 -3.46 -2.80 2.27
CA ILE A 261 -4.83 -3.17 1.90
C ILE A 261 -5.39 -4.23 2.84
N GLN A 262 -4.57 -5.23 3.19
CA GLN A 262 -5.00 -6.28 4.11
C GLN A 262 -5.25 -5.73 5.52
N GLN A 263 -4.43 -4.77 5.96
CA GLN A 263 -4.65 -4.08 7.24
C GLN A 263 -5.92 -3.23 7.21
N ALA A 264 -6.17 -2.47 6.15
CA ALA A 264 -7.42 -1.73 5.96
C ALA A 264 -8.65 -2.66 6.03
N ARG A 265 -8.59 -3.82 5.35
CA ARG A 265 -9.63 -4.85 5.42
C ARG A 265 -9.86 -5.33 6.85
N GLY A 266 -8.79 -5.61 7.59
CA GLY A 266 -8.85 -5.98 9.01
C GLY A 266 -9.54 -4.91 9.87
N MET A 267 -9.18 -3.63 9.67
CA MET A 267 -9.77 -2.52 10.42
C MET A 267 -11.25 -2.31 10.14
N LEU A 268 -11.68 -2.47 8.88
CA LEU A 268 -13.10 -2.44 8.53
C LEU A 268 -13.88 -3.60 9.17
N SER A 269 -13.28 -4.79 9.21
CA SER A 269 -13.93 -6.01 9.73
C SER A 269 -14.22 -5.95 11.23
N ILE A 270 -13.44 -5.15 11.98
CA ILE A 270 -13.63 -4.96 13.42
C ILE A 270 -14.74 -3.93 13.71
N GLY A 271 -15.05 -3.06 12.74
CA GLY A 271 -16.06 -2.02 12.91
C GLY A 271 -17.49 -2.50 12.73
N ASN A 272 -18.42 -1.83 13.41
CA ASN A 272 -19.86 -2.07 13.38
C ASN A 272 -20.53 -1.11 12.38
N TYR A 273 -20.09 -1.15 11.13
CA TYR A 273 -20.64 -0.31 10.07
C TYR A 273 -21.83 -0.99 9.37
N PRO A 274 -22.76 -0.23 8.77
CA PRO A 274 -23.87 -0.82 8.02
C PRO A 274 -23.41 -1.71 6.86
N GLN A 275 -24.04 -2.86 6.67
CA GLN A 275 -23.66 -3.85 5.64
C GLN A 275 -23.52 -3.27 4.22
N PRO A 276 -24.46 -2.44 3.70
CA PRO A 276 -24.31 -1.87 2.37
C PRO A 276 -23.02 -1.06 2.19
N VAL A 277 -22.56 -0.38 3.24
CA VAL A 277 -21.32 0.41 3.25
C VAL A 277 -20.11 -0.51 3.22
N ILE A 278 -20.12 -1.57 4.03
CA ILE A 278 -19.06 -2.57 4.06
C ILE A 278 -18.94 -3.31 2.73
N ASP A 279 -20.06 -3.73 2.12
CA ASP A 279 -20.07 -4.43 0.85
C ASP A 279 -19.35 -3.63 -0.24
N THR A 280 -19.67 -2.34 -0.37
CA THR A 280 -19.00 -1.43 -1.32
C THR A 280 -17.51 -1.28 -1.04
N LEU A 281 -17.11 -1.13 0.23
CA LEU A 281 -15.69 -1.00 0.59
C LEU A 281 -14.92 -2.31 0.39
N LEU A 282 -15.53 -3.46 0.66
CA LEU A 282 -14.94 -4.76 0.39
C LEU A 282 -14.77 -5.00 -1.12
N GLU A 283 -15.73 -4.57 -1.94
CA GLU A 283 -15.60 -4.57 -3.40
C GLU A 283 -14.43 -3.72 -3.87
N ASN A 284 -14.31 -2.48 -3.35
CA ASN A 284 -13.16 -1.60 -3.60
C ASN A 284 -11.83 -2.25 -3.21
N LEU A 285 -11.77 -2.90 -2.03
CA LEU A 285 -10.57 -3.62 -1.56
C LEU A 285 -10.23 -4.82 -2.45
N ASN A 286 -11.23 -5.56 -2.92
CA ASN A 286 -11.05 -6.70 -3.81
C ASN A 286 -10.54 -6.24 -5.18
N GLN A 287 -11.10 -5.14 -5.71
CA GLN A 287 -10.63 -4.50 -6.92
C GLN A 287 -9.17 -4.04 -6.79
N ALA A 288 -8.84 -3.35 -5.70
CA ALA A 288 -7.47 -2.91 -5.39
C ALA A 288 -6.49 -4.10 -5.32
N THR A 289 -6.88 -5.17 -4.63
CA THR A 289 -6.07 -6.40 -4.52
C THR A 289 -5.84 -7.04 -5.88
N ALA A 290 -6.90 -7.23 -6.68
CA ALA A 290 -6.82 -7.85 -8.00
C ALA A 290 -5.90 -7.05 -8.96
N MET A 291 -5.96 -5.73 -8.89
CA MET A 291 -5.10 -4.84 -9.70
C MET A 291 -3.63 -4.97 -9.33
N ILE A 292 -3.32 -5.02 -8.03
CA ILE A 292 -1.94 -5.23 -7.58
C ILE A 292 -1.45 -6.62 -8.01
N SER A 293 -2.27 -7.67 -7.87
CA SER A 293 -1.90 -9.01 -8.33
C SER A 293 -1.65 -9.05 -9.84
N GLN A 294 -2.46 -8.35 -10.65
CA GLN A 294 -2.24 -8.23 -12.08
C GLN A 294 -0.93 -7.51 -12.40
N PHE A 295 -0.61 -6.44 -11.66
CA PHE A 295 0.66 -5.74 -11.81
C PHE A 295 1.84 -6.63 -11.40
N GLN A 296 1.74 -7.34 -10.29
CA GLN A 296 2.74 -8.28 -9.79
C GLN A 296 3.04 -9.38 -10.81
N SER A 297 2.01 -9.95 -11.46
CA SER A 297 2.19 -10.94 -12.52
C SER A 297 3.01 -10.39 -13.70
N ARG A 298 2.79 -9.13 -14.11
CA ARG A 298 3.58 -8.49 -15.16
C ARG A 298 5.05 -8.31 -14.76
N VAL A 299 5.31 -7.94 -13.51
CA VAL A 299 6.68 -7.82 -12.97
C VAL A 299 7.37 -9.18 -12.87
N GLN A 300 6.66 -10.23 -12.46
CA GLN A 300 7.20 -11.60 -12.39
C GLN A 300 7.60 -12.15 -13.77
N VAL A 301 6.84 -11.88 -14.83
CA VAL A 301 7.25 -12.28 -16.19
C VAL A 301 8.58 -11.64 -16.60
N GLN A 302 8.82 -10.39 -16.19
CA GLN A 302 10.12 -9.74 -16.42
C GLN A 302 11.24 -10.36 -15.57
N GLN A 303 10.94 -10.82 -14.36
CA GLN A 303 11.87 -11.55 -13.51
C GLN A 303 12.30 -12.89 -14.13
N ASP A 304 11.36 -13.69 -14.64
CA ASP A 304 11.68 -15.00 -15.22
C ASP A 304 12.69 -14.87 -16.37
N ALA A 305 12.57 -13.80 -17.16
CA ALA A 305 13.55 -13.46 -18.18
C ALA A 305 14.95 -13.18 -17.57
N LEU A 306 15.03 -12.45 -16.47
CA LEU A 306 16.28 -12.19 -15.75
C LEU A 306 16.88 -13.49 -15.14
N LEU A 307 16.04 -14.38 -14.60
CA LEU A 307 16.48 -15.67 -14.03
C LEU A 307 17.02 -16.63 -15.09
N VAL A 308 16.55 -16.53 -16.33
CA VAL A 308 17.15 -17.26 -17.45
C VAL A 308 18.59 -16.77 -17.69
N VAL A 309 18.82 -15.46 -17.63
CA VAL A 309 20.16 -14.87 -17.74
C VAL A 309 21.06 -15.34 -16.58
N ASP A 310 20.55 -15.39 -15.34
CA ASP A 310 21.32 -15.92 -14.20
C ASP A 310 21.71 -17.39 -14.37
N ARG A 311 20.77 -18.23 -14.82
CA ARG A 311 21.06 -19.65 -15.10
C ARG A 311 22.18 -19.77 -16.14
N GLN A 312 22.15 -18.96 -17.20
CA GLN A 312 23.23 -18.92 -18.19
C GLN A 312 24.57 -18.48 -17.58
N MET A 313 24.58 -17.46 -16.71
CA MET A 313 25.80 -17.06 -15.99
C MET A 313 26.34 -18.18 -15.08
N SER A 314 25.47 -18.90 -14.39
CA SER A 314 25.86 -20.06 -13.57
C SER A 314 26.49 -21.18 -14.42
N TYR A 315 25.98 -21.43 -15.63
CA TYR A 315 26.61 -22.35 -16.57
C TYR A 315 27.99 -21.86 -17.03
N MET A 316 28.13 -20.57 -17.35
CA MET A 316 29.43 -19.98 -17.72
C MET A 316 30.45 -20.14 -16.59
N ARG A 317 30.04 -19.95 -15.33
CA ARG A 317 30.89 -20.18 -14.16
C ARG A 317 31.41 -21.60 -14.06
N GLN A 318 30.52 -22.59 -14.23
CA GLN A 318 30.93 -23.99 -14.22
C GLN A 318 31.98 -24.28 -15.31
N GLN A 319 31.84 -23.68 -16.50
CA GLN A 319 32.81 -23.81 -17.58
C GLN A 319 34.15 -23.09 -17.29
N VAL A 320 34.12 -21.91 -16.68
CA VAL A 320 35.35 -21.19 -16.29
C VAL A 320 36.07 -21.95 -15.19
N SER A 321 35.36 -22.40 -14.16
CA SER A 321 35.92 -23.24 -13.09
C SER A 321 36.49 -24.55 -13.64
N SER A 322 35.80 -25.23 -14.57
CA SER A 322 36.33 -26.45 -15.19
C SER A 322 37.59 -26.16 -15.99
N LYS A 323 37.63 -25.08 -16.79
CA LYS A 323 38.81 -24.67 -17.55
C LYS A 323 39.98 -24.27 -16.65
N MET A 324 39.74 -23.57 -15.54
CA MET A 324 40.77 -23.24 -14.55
C MET A 324 41.30 -24.51 -13.88
N LEU A 325 40.42 -25.44 -13.49
CA LEU A 325 40.83 -26.73 -12.91
C LEU A 325 41.70 -27.52 -13.89
N THR A 326 41.30 -27.60 -15.16
CA THR A 326 42.08 -28.26 -16.21
C THR A 326 43.43 -27.58 -16.44
N ARG A 327 43.49 -26.24 -16.46
CA ARG A 327 44.78 -25.51 -16.55
C ARG A 327 45.66 -25.75 -15.32
N TYR A 328 45.07 -25.75 -14.14
CA TYR A 328 45.78 -26.03 -12.89
C TYR A 328 46.37 -27.44 -12.96
N GLN A 329 45.56 -28.45 -13.24
CA GLN A 329 45.99 -29.84 -13.43
C GLN A 329 47.08 -29.99 -14.51
N ASN A 330 46.94 -29.31 -15.65
CA ASN A 330 47.95 -29.32 -16.72
C ASN A 330 49.28 -28.68 -16.28
N ASN A 331 49.25 -27.66 -15.42
CA ASN A 331 50.46 -27.06 -14.85
C ASN A 331 51.13 -27.94 -13.79
N TYR A 332 50.42 -28.88 -13.16
CA TYR A 332 51.03 -29.88 -12.26
C TYR A 332 51.79 -30.98 -13.01
N HIS A 333 51.57 -31.15 -14.32
CA HIS A 333 52.29 -32.14 -15.13
C HIS A 333 53.73 -31.72 -15.52
N PHE A 334 54.28 -30.64 -14.98
CA PHE A 334 55.63 -30.14 -15.29
C PHE A 334 56.70 -30.29 -14.18
N HIS A 335 56.53 -31.21 -13.23
CA HIS A 335 57.62 -31.56 -12.27
C HIS A 335 57.77 -33.07 -12.10
N GLY A 336 58.26 -33.74 -13.15
CA GLY A 336 58.69 -35.14 -13.02
C GLY A 336 59.20 -35.72 -14.33
N GLY A 337 60.50 -35.56 -14.60
CA GLY A 337 61.21 -36.35 -15.62
C GLY A 337 62.31 -35.58 -16.32
N ILE A 338 63.54 -35.79 -15.82
CA ILE A 338 64.82 -35.57 -16.52
C ILE A 338 64.88 -36.47 -17.76
#